data_AF-A0A6L8I6U9-F1
#
_entry.id   AF-A0A6L8I6U9-F1
#
_cell.length_a   1.000
_cell.length_b   1.000
_cell.length_c   1.000
_cell.angle_alpha   90.00
_cell.angle_beta   90.00
_cell.angle_gamma   90.00
#
_symmetry.space_group_name_H-M   'P 1'
#
loop_
_entity.id
_entity.type
_entity.pdbx_description
1 polymer ?
#
loop_
_entity_poly.entity_id
_entity_poly.type
_entity_poly.pdbx_seq_one_letter_code
_entity_poly.pdbx_strand_id
1 'polypeptide(L)'
;MNRIRVLRVLAANVCLGGVLASSSSLAHHALIAYDNSRTIEMRGVIEEVFWANPHVRLVVRAADDTVWDLEGPPVNRMERDSGIRREFFPVGEEAVFTGFPSRRGEPSMRPILARLSSGQTIVMERQRVERLGLLDELAERPALDSGQVEEAIRNANGIFRV
;
A
#
# COMPACT_ATOMS: atom_id res chain seq x y z
N MET A 1 71.58 -27.57 8.48
CA MET A 1 70.50 -27.65 9.50
C MET A 1 69.71 -26.35 9.50
N ASN A 2 68.40 -26.42 9.19
CA ASN A 2 67.31 -25.46 9.44
C ASN A 2 67.48 -23.95 9.19
N ARG A 3 67.46 -23.50 7.93
CA ARG A 3 67.11 -22.10 7.58
C ARG A 3 65.88 -21.93 6.67
N ILE A 4 65.34 -23.04 6.15
CA ILE A 4 64.28 -23.05 5.13
C ILE A 4 62.86 -23.19 5.74
N ARG A 5 62.74 -23.45 7.05
CA ARG A 5 61.43 -23.64 7.71
C ARG A 5 60.82 -22.38 8.34
N VAL A 6 61.58 -21.30 8.54
CA VAL A 6 61.07 -20.08 9.20
C VAL A 6 60.36 -19.14 8.22
N LEU A 7 60.68 -19.20 6.91
CA LEU A 7 60.07 -18.33 5.90
C LEU A 7 58.66 -18.74 5.43
N ARG A 8 58.15 -19.91 5.84
CA ARG A 8 56.79 -20.35 5.46
C ARG A 8 55.70 -19.98 6.47
N VAL A 9 56.06 -19.49 7.66
CA VAL A 9 55.07 -19.18 8.70
C VAL A 9 54.65 -17.71 8.70
N LEU A 10 55.43 -16.82 8.09
CA LEU A 10 55.07 -15.38 8.00
C LEU A 10 54.19 -15.03 6.79
N ALA A 11 54.15 -15.86 5.74
CA ALA A 11 53.27 -15.62 4.58
C ALA A 11 51.82 -16.10 4.80
N ALA A 12 51.56 -16.90 5.83
CA ALA A 12 50.22 -17.46 6.09
C ALA A 12 49.33 -16.56 6.96
N ASN A 13 49.88 -15.52 7.61
CA ASN A 13 49.11 -14.61 8.47
C ASN A 13 48.76 -13.27 7.81
N VAL A 14 49.22 -13.00 6.59
CA VAL A 14 48.82 -11.79 5.85
C VAL A 14 47.51 -12.00 5.07
N CYS A 15 47.12 -13.25 4.79
CA CYS A 15 45.86 -13.55 4.10
C CYS A 15 44.63 -13.73 5.01
N LEU A 16 44.78 -13.71 6.35
CA LEU A 16 43.66 -13.92 7.28
C LEU A 16 43.20 -12.65 8.02
N GLY A 17 43.92 -11.53 7.89
CA GLY A 17 43.69 -10.33 8.71
C GLY A 17 42.91 -9.17 8.07
N GLY A 18 42.44 -9.29 6.82
CA GLY A 18 42.04 -8.11 6.03
C GLY A 18 40.68 -8.13 5.34
N VAL A 19 39.80 -9.11 5.59
CA VAL A 19 38.47 -9.16 4.94
C VAL A 19 37.36 -9.07 5.98
N LEU A 20 37.32 -7.95 6.71
CA LEU A 20 36.15 -7.50 7.44
C LEU A 20 36.00 -5.98 7.29
N ALA A 21 36.12 -5.49 6.06
CA ALA A 21 35.45 -4.24 5.71
C ALA A 21 33.96 -4.57 5.58
N SER A 22 33.30 -4.77 6.72
CA SER A 22 31.84 -4.71 6.81
C SER A 22 31.46 -3.29 6.44
N SER A 23 31.32 -3.01 5.14
CA SER A 23 30.63 -1.84 4.67
C SER A 23 29.27 -1.88 5.37
N SER A 24 29.06 -1.00 6.35
CA SER A 24 27.71 -0.70 6.82
C SER A 24 26.98 -0.22 5.58
N SER A 25 26.26 -1.11 4.90
CA SER A 25 25.24 -0.70 3.98
C SER A 25 24.26 0.08 4.84
N LEU A 26 24.23 1.40 4.61
CA LEU A 26 23.22 2.24 5.19
C LEU A 26 21.91 1.76 4.56
N ALA A 27 21.22 0.85 5.26
CA ALA A 27 19.88 0.45 4.88
C ALA A 27 19.03 1.71 4.98
N HIS A 28 18.75 2.33 3.83
CA HIS A 28 17.75 3.38 3.71
C HIS A 28 16.39 2.74 3.92
N HIS A 29 16.06 2.40 5.16
CA HIS A 29 14.68 2.16 5.55
C HIS A 29 13.92 3.43 5.19
N ALA A 30 13.06 3.34 4.16
CA ALA A 30 12.32 4.46 3.63
C ALA A 30 11.70 5.23 4.80
N LEU A 31 12.13 6.49 4.98
CA LEU A 31 11.46 7.44 5.85
C LEU A 31 9.96 7.33 5.58
N ILE A 32 9.15 7.19 6.63
CA ILE A 32 7.69 7.08 6.50
C ILE A 32 7.21 8.31 5.72
N ALA A 33 6.91 8.14 4.43
CA ALA A 33 6.66 9.25 3.51
C ALA A 33 5.35 9.98 3.79
N TYR A 34 4.40 9.28 4.41
CA TYR A 34 3.01 9.74 4.59
C TYR A 34 2.61 9.87 6.06
N ASP A 35 1.75 10.85 6.34
CA ASP A 35 1.19 11.08 7.66
C ASP A 35 -0.03 10.20 7.95
N ASN A 36 0.23 9.05 8.57
CA ASN A 36 -0.83 8.09 8.93
C ASN A 36 -1.76 8.55 10.06
N SER A 37 -1.54 9.73 10.67
CA SER A 37 -2.37 10.24 11.78
C SER A 37 -3.69 10.86 11.31
N ARG A 38 -3.78 11.26 10.04
CA ARG A 38 -4.95 11.92 9.46
C ARG A 38 -5.14 11.55 8.00
N THR A 39 -6.37 11.59 7.53
CA THR A 39 -6.70 11.51 6.11
C THR A 39 -6.98 12.90 5.54
N ILE A 40 -6.80 13.04 4.23
CA ILE A 40 -7.30 14.15 3.43
C ILE A 40 -8.11 13.61 2.26
N GLU A 41 -8.92 14.48 1.67
CA GLU A 41 -9.54 14.23 0.38
C GLU A 41 -8.93 15.15 -0.68
N MET A 42 -8.71 14.62 -1.87
CA MET A 42 -8.26 15.36 -3.03
C MET A 42 -9.11 14.95 -4.23
N ARG A 43 -9.64 15.94 -4.94
CA ARG A 43 -10.44 15.77 -6.15
C ARG A 43 -9.62 16.18 -7.37
N GLY A 44 -9.67 15.38 -8.42
CA GLY A 44 -9.02 15.72 -9.67
C GLY A 44 -9.24 14.70 -10.77
N VAL A 45 -8.66 14.98 -11.94
CA VAL A 45 -8.72 14.15 -13.14
C VAL A 45 -7.49 13.25 -13.21
N ILE A 46 -7.68 11.96 -13.44
CA ILE A 46 -6.59 10.99 -13.60
C ILE A 46 -5.88 11.25 -14.93
N GLU A 47 -4.62 11.64 -14.89
CA GLU A 47 -3.82 11.89 -16.10
C GLU A 47 -3.00 10.67 -16.50
N GLU A 48 -2.43 9.97 -15.52
CA GLU A 48 -1.58 8.82 -15.77
C GLU A 48 -1.81 7.73 -14.73
N VAL A 49 -1.70 6.48 -15.20
CA VAL A 49 -1.75 5.30 -14.36
C VAL A 49 -0.50 4.49 -14.62
N PHE A 50 0.34 4.35 -13.61
CA PHE A 50 1.49 3.47 -13.59
C PHE A 50 1.13 2.21 -12.81
N TRP A 51 1.11 1.08 -13.50
CA TRP A 51 0.69 -0.20 -12.96
C TRP A 51 1.83 -1.22 -13.07
N ALA A 52 2.88 -0.99 -12.28
CA ALA A 52 4.08 -1.80 -12.26
C ALA A 52 4.60 -1.93 -10.83
N ASN A 53 5.30 -3.02 -10.53
CA ASN A 53 5.93 -3.19 -9.21
C ASN A 53 7.02 -2.11 -9.00
N PRO A 54 7.24 -1.61 -7.76
CA PRO A 54 6.70 -2.13 -6.49
C PRO A 54 5.34 -1.59 -6.06
N HIS A 55 4.86 -0.46 -6.60
CA HIS A 55 3.63 0.22 -6.17
C HIS A 55 2.84 0.73 -7.37
N VAL A 56 1.50 0.63 -7.31
CA VAL A 56 0.65 1.35 -8.27
C VAL A 56 0.77 2.84 -8.00
N ARG A 57 0.79 3.65 -9.06
CA ARG A 57 0.92 5.10 -8.95
C ARG A 57 -0.06 5.80 -9.90
N LEU A 58 -0.79 6.78 -9.40
CA LEU A 58 -1.70 7.61 -10.17
C LEU A 58 -1.19 9.05 -10.18
N VAL A 59 -1.18 9.68 -11.35
CA VAL A 59 -0.95 11.12 -11.49
C VAL A 59 -2.31 11.77 -11.68
N VAL A 60 -2.65 12.73 -10.83
CA VAL A 60 -3.98 13.33 -10.79
C VAL A 60 -3.86 14.85 -10.83
N ARG A 61 -4.54 15.52 -11.75
CA ARG A 61 -4.57 16.98 -11.82
C ARG A 61 -5.76 17.52 -11.05
N ALA A 62 -5.49 18.36 -10.06
CA ALA A 62 -6.52 19.10 -9.31
C ALA A 62 -7.04 20.30 -10.12
N ALA A 63 -8.15 20.89 -9.67
CA ALA A 63 -8.78 22.02 -10.35
C ALA A 63 -7.93 23.31 -10.37
N ASP A 64 -6.96 23.42 -9.48
CA ASP A 64 -5.99 24.52 -9.41
C ASP A 64 -4.71 24.25 -10.23
N ASP A 65 -4.77 23.27 -11.14
CA ASP A 65 -3.66 22.76 -11.95
C ASP A 65 -2.51 22.08 -11.18
N THR A 66 -2.63 21.93 -9.86
CA THR A 66 -1.66 21.16 -9.06
C THR A 66 -1.69 19.70 -9.47
N VAL A 67 -0.51 19.16 -9.80
CA VAL A 67 -0.35 17.74 -10.13
C VAL A 67 -0.03 16.96 -8.87
N TRP A 68 -0.87 15.99 -8.56
CA TRP A 68 -0.76 15.11 -7.40
C TRP A 68 -0.19 13.74 -7.77
N ASP A 69 0.68 13.25 -6.91
CA ASP A 69 1.29 11.93 -7.00
C ASP A 69 0.73 10.97 -5.95
N LEU A 70 -0.04 9.98 -6.39
CA LEU A 70 -0.74 9.05 -5.50
C LEU A 70 -0.08 7.68 -5.56
N GLU A 71 0.62 7.28 -4.49
CA GLU A 71 1.29 5.99 -4.39
C GLU A 71 0.43 4.99 -3.61
N GLY A 72 -0.19 4.06 -4.32
CA GLY A 72 -1.05 3.04 -3.75
C GLY A 72 -0.30 1.78 -3.28
N PRO A 73 -1.04 0.72 -2.94
CA PRO A 73 -0.48 -0.58 -2.61
C PRO A 73 0.35 -1.22 -3.74
N PRO A 74 1.16 -2.25 -3.43
CA PRO A 74 1.81 -3.04 -4.46
C PRO A 74 0.84 -3.67 -5.45
N VAL A 75 1.24 -3.75 -6.72
CA VAL A 75 0.44 -4.33 -7.81
C VAL A 75 -0.11 -5.71 -7.42
N ASN A 76 0.75 -6.57 -6.87
CA ASN A 76 0.35 -7.91 -6.44
C ASN A 76 -0.78 -7.89 -5.40
N ARG A 77 -0.79 -6.93 -4.47
CA ARG A 77 -1.86 -6.80 -3.46
C ARG A 77 -3.15 -6.29 -4.09
N MET A 78 -3.04 -5.31 -4.99
CA MET A 78 -4.19 -4.76 -5.71
C MET A 78 -4.88 -5.85 -6.52
N GLU A 79 -4.11 -6.63 -7.29
CA GLU A 79 -4.67 -7.61 -8.21
C GLU A 79 -5.10 -8.91 -7.51
N ARG A 80 -4.25 -9.48 -6.65
CA ARG A 80 -4.53 -10.81 -6.06
C ARG A 80 -5.48 -10.72 -4.88
N ASP A 81 -5.28 -9.77 -3.98
CA ASP A 81 -6.01 -9.72 -2.71
C ASP A 81 -7.29 -8.89 -2.84
N SER A 82 -7.27 -7.85 -3.68
CA SER A 82 -8.38 -6.90 -3.82
C SER A 82 -9.13 -7.04 -5.15
N GLY A 83 -8.60 -7.78 -6.14
CA GLY A 83 -9.18 -7.92 -7.47
C GLY A 83 -9.21 -6.63 -8.30
N ILE A 84 -8.53 -5.58 -7.84
CA ILE A 84 -8.47 -4.27 -8.48
C ILE A 84 -7.41 -4.32 -9.57
N ARG A 85 -7.78 -3.85 -10.77
CA ARG A 85 -6.89 -3.80 -11.94
C ARG A 85 -6.72 -2.37 -12.43
N ARG A 86 -5.72 -2.17 -13.29
CA ARG A 86 -5.42 -0.88 -13.92
C ARG A 86 -6.66 -0.24 -14.53
N GLU A 87 -7.52 -1.03 -15.17
CA GLU A 87 -8.67 -0.55 -15.93
C GLU A 87 -9.74 0.11 -15.06
N PHE A 88 -9.70 -0.08 -13.75
CA PHE A 88 -10.62 0.58 -12.82
C PHE A 88 -10.27 2.06 -12.64
N PHE A 89 -9.12 2.51 -13.15
CA PHE A 89 -8.69 3.91 -13.11
C PHE A 89 -8.55 4.44 -14.54
N PRO A 90 -9.65 4.78 -15.24
CA PRO A 90 -9.55 5.33 -16.59
C PRO A 90 -8.84 6.69 -16.57
N VAL A 91 -7.90 6.90 -17.49
CA VAL A 91 -7.32 8.23 -17.72
C VAL A 91 -8.41 9.15 -18.28
N GLY A 92 -8.48 10.37 -17.77
CA GLY A 92 -9.52 11.36 -18.08
C GLY A 92 -10.73 11.31 -17.15
N GLU A 93 -10.84 10.29 -16.30
CA GLU A 93 -11.92 10.20 -15.30
C GLU A 93 -11.63 11.14 -14.13
N GLU A 94 -12.66 11.86 -13.67
CA GLU A 94 -12.59 12.61 -12.42
C GLU A 94 -12.87 11.68 -11.23
N ALA A 95 -12.13 11.82 -10.15
CA ALA A 95 -12.36 11.07 -8.92
C ALA A 95 -12.03 11.90 -7.67
N VAL A 96 -12.66 11.51 -6.56
CA VAL A 96 -12.28 11.93 -5.21
C VAL A 96 -11.47 10.82 -4.58
N PHE A 97 -10.24 11.13 -4.19
CA PHE A 97 -9.35 10.22 -3.50
C PHE A 97 -9.26 10.60 -2.03
N THR A 98 -9.43 9.61 -1.14
CA THR A 98 -9.18 9.76 0.29
C THR A 98 -7.89 9.01 0.64
N GLY A 99 -6.99 9.65 1.39
CA GLY A 99 -5.69 9.06 1.71
C GLY A 99 -4.86 9.82 2.71
N PHE A 100 -3.63 9.34 2.93
CA PHE A 100 -2.69 9.91 3.90
C PHE A 100 -1.72 10.86 3.20
N PRO A 101 -1.67 12.15 3.56
CA PRO A 101 -0.85 13.14 2.86
C PRO A 101 0.64 12.95 3.10
N SER A 102 1.48 13.47 2.21
CA SER A 102 2.93 13.54 2.41
C SER A 102 3.27 14.26 3.72
N ARG A 103 4.24 13.72 4.48
CA ARG A 103 4.78 14.41 5.66
C ARG A 103 5.61 15.63 5.29
N ARG A 104 6.03 15.73 4.02
CA ARG A 104 6.87 16.83 3.49
C ARG A 104 6.06 17.99 2.92
N GLY A 105 4.73 17.88 2.90
CA GLY A 105 3.86 18.91 2.31
C GLY A 105 3.87 18.93 0.78
N GLU A 106 4.45 17.90 0.14
CA GLU A 106 4.38 17.70 -1.30
C GLU A 106 2.93 17.35 -1.71
N PRO A 107 2.50 17.65 -2.95
CA PRO A 107 1.22 17.23 -3.50
C PRO A 107 1.25 15.72 -3.78
N SER A 108 1.32 14.93 -2.72
CA SER A 108 1.36 13.48 -2.77
C SER A 108 0.60 12.89 -1.60
N MET A 109 -0.01 11.74 -1.83
CA MET A 109 -0.68 10.98 -0.78
C MET A 109 -0.63 9.48 -1.05
N ARG A 110 -0.86 8.69 -0.01
CA ARG A 110 -1.19 7.27 -0.11
C ARG A 110 -2.70 7.10 -0.17
N PRO A 111 -3.31 6.82 -1.33
CA PRO A 111 -4.74 6.61 -1.42
C PRO A 111 -5.16 5.29 -0.78
N ILE A 112 -6.29 5.33 -0.09
CA ILE A 112 -6.95 4.14 0.46
C ILE A 112 -8.34 3.90 -0.14
N LEU A 113 -8.92 4.95 -0.71
CA LEU A 113 -10.25 4.94 -1.30
C LEU A 113 -10.27 5.91 -2.48
N ALA A 114 -10.90 5.51 -3.58
CA ALA A 114 -11.24 6.37 -4.69
C ALA A 114 -12.75 6.27 -4.98
N ARG A 115 -13.41 7.41 -5.21
CA ARG A 115 -14.79 7.51 -5.68
C ARG A 115 -14.79 8.21 -7.03
N LEU A 116 -15.00 7.44 -8.09
CA LEU A 116 -15.01 7.93 -9.46
C LEU A 116 -16.31 8.68 -9.74
N SER A 117 -16.26 9.65 -10.66
CA SER A 117 -17.41 10.44 -11.09
C SER A 117 -18.49 9.58 -11.76
N SER A 118 -18.10 8.48 -12.38
CA SER A 118 -18.97 7.40 -12.88
C SER A 118 -19.77 6.66 -11.80
N GLY A 119 -19.49 6.91 -10.52
CA GLY A 119 -20.17 6.30 -9.38
C GLY A 119 -19.48 5.05 -8.83
N GLN A 120 -18.39 4.60 -9.44
CA GLN A 120 -17.62 3.45 -8.93
C GLN A 120 -16.79 3.85 -7.69
N THR A 121 -16.90 3.04 -6.63
CA THR A 121 -16.04 3.13 -5.45
C THR A 121 -14.96 2.05 -5.50
N ILE A 122 -13.70 2.43 -5.34
CA ILE A 122 -12.54 1.53 -5.37
C ILE A 122 -11.84 1.60 -4.01
N VAL A 123 -11.87 0.48 -3.29
CA VAL A 123 -11.29 0.34 -1.96
C VAL A 123 -9.87 -0.21 -2.05
N MET A 124 -8.88 0.68 -2.12
CA MET A 124 -7.48 0.32 -2.31
C MET A 124 -6.84 -0.29 -1.06
N GLU A 125 -7.24 0.15 0.14
CA GLU A 125 -6.79 -0.43 1.42
C GLU A 125 -7.98 -0.75 2.35
N ARG A 126 -8.63 -1.89 2.09
CA ARG A 126 -9.85 -2.35 2.80
C ARG A 126 -9.78 -2.21 4.33
N GLN A 127 -8.76 -2.78 4.96
CA GLN A 127 -8.64 -2.75 6.42
C GLN A 127 -8.55 -1.34 7.01
N ARG A 128 -7.99 -0.37 6.26
CA ARG A 128 -7.88 1.02 6.72
C ARG A 128 -9.19 1.77 6.51
N VAL A 129 -9.83 1.52 5.37
CA VAL A 129 -11.14 2.08 5.03
C VAL A 129 -12.20 1.64 6.05
N GLU A 130 -12.25 0.34 6.38
CA GLU A 130 -13.16 -0.22 7.39
C GLU A 130 -12.88 0.36 8.79
N ARG A 131 -11.61 0.39 9.22
CA ARG A 131 -11.23 0.96 10.52
C ARG A 131 -11.63 2.42 10.69
N LEU A 132 -11.60 3.18 9.59
CA LEU A 132 -11.93 4.61 9.58
C LEU A 132 -13.40 4.88 9.29
N GLY A 133 -14.23 3.85 9.07
CA GLY A 133 -15.65 4.00 8.77
C GLY A 133 -15.91 4.80 7.49
N LEU A 134 -15.05 4.66 6.48
CA LEU A 134 -15.09 5.48 5.25
C LEU A 134 -15.99 4.90 4.15
N LEU A 135 -16.60 3.74 4.38
CA LEU A 135 -17.67 3.21 3.53
C LEU A 135 -19.00 3.53 4.20
N ASP A 136 -19.96 4.02 3.43
CA ASP A 136 -21.35 3.99 3.85
C ASP A 136 -21.77 2.52 3.95
N GLU A 137 -21.59 1.92 5.12
CA GLU A 137 -21.93 0.51 5.42
C GLU A 137 -23.41 0.18 5.14
N LEU A 138 -24.26 1.19 4.97
CA LEU A 138 -25.68 1.07 4.67
C LEU A 138 -26.00 1.03 3.16
N ALA A 139 -25.09 1.44 2.28
CA ALA A 139 -25.33 1.45 0.83
C ALA A 139 -24.96 0.13 0.15
N GLU A 140 -24.00 -0.62 0.68
CA GLU A 140 -23.43 -1.81 0.01
C GLU A 140 -23.70 -3.14 0.71
N ARG A 141 -24.26 -3.14 1.93
CA ARG A 141 -24.80 -4.40 2.46
C ARG A 141 -26.13 -4.66 1.74
N PRO A 142 -26.28 -5.74 0.95
CA PRO A 142 -27.63 -6.21 0.66
C PRO A 142 -28.32 -6.32 2.01
N ALA A 143 -29.49 -5.69 2.15
CA ALA A 143 -30.30 -5.83 3.35
C ALA A 143 -30.31 -7.32 3.68
N LEU A 144 -29.83 -7.67 4.88
CA LEU A 144 -29.80 -9.07 5.29
C LEU A 144 -31.22 -9.58 5.06
N ASP A 145 -31.38 -10.53 4.14
CA ASP A 145 -32.68 -11.10 3.89
C ASP A 145 -33.15 -11.66 5.22
N SER A 146 -34.27 -11.12 5.73
CA SER A 146 -34.87 -11.58 6.97
C SER A 146 -35.11 -13.09 6.92
N GLY A 147 -35.34 -13.65 5.72
CA GLY A 147 -35.41 -15.09 5.50
C GLY A 147 -34.09 -15.82 5.79
N GLN A 148 -32.97 -15.31 5.26
CA GLN A 148 -31.62 -15.85 5.53
C GLN A 148 -31.19 -15.70 7.00
N VAL A 149 -31.55 -14.60 7.65
CA VAL A 149 -31.27 -14.38 9.09
C VAL A 149 -32.08 -15.34 9.94
N GLU A 150 -33.39 -15.49 9.67
CA GLU A 150 -34.23 -16.44 10.39
C GLU A 150 -33.81 -17.89 10.11
N GLU A 151 -33.40 -18.23 8.89
CA GLU A 151 -32.89 -19.56 8.57
C GLU A 151 -31.57 -19.85 9.27
N ALA A 152 -30.65 -18.88 9.33
CA ALA A 152 -29.41 -19.00 10.10
C ALA A 152 -29.69 -19.15 11.61
N ILE A 153 -30.68 -18.43 12.15
CA ILE A 153 -31.12 -18.58 13.56
C ILE A 153 -31.75 -19.96 13.79
N ARG A 154 -32.61 -20.44 12.87
CA ARG A 154 -33.25 -21.76 12.96
C ARG A 154 -32.22 -22.90 12.86
N ASN A 155 -31.19 -22.72 12.04
CA ASN A 155 -30.16 -23.72 11.80
C ASN A 155 -28.96 -23.60 12.74
N ALA A 156 -28.88 -22.54 13.55
CA ALA A 156 -27.88 -22.37 14.58
C ALA A 156 -28.13 -23.36 15.73
N ASN A 157 -27.62 -24.57 15.60
CA ASN A 157 -27.52 -25.52 16.70
C ASN A 157 -26.47 -25.01 17.71
N GLY A 158 -26.99 -24.31 18.74
CA GLY A 158 -26.28 -23.56 19.78
C GLY A 158 -24.91 -24.08 20.18
N ILE A 159 -23.86 -23.41 19.71
CA ILE A 159 -22.48 -23.56 20.20
C ILE A 159 -22.18 -22.65 21.41
N PHE A 160 -23.02 -21.66 21.70
CA PHE A 160 -22.90 -20.83 22.90
C PHE A 160 -24.20 -20.86 23.68
N ARG A 161 -24.26 -21.75 24.68
CA ARG A 161 -25.19 -21.63 25.81
C ARG A 161 -24.45 -20.89 26.92
N VAL A 162 -25.00 -19.78 27.40
CA VAL A 162 -24.70 -19.19 28.72
C VAL A 162 -25.89 -19.52 29.62
#